data_AF-A0A167BW95-F1
#
_entry.id   AF-A0A167BW95-F1
#
_cell.length_a   1.000
_cell.length_b   1.000
_cell.length_c   1.000
_cell.angle_alpha   90.00
_cell.angle_beta   90.00
_cell.angle_gamma   90.00
#
_symmetry.space_group_name_H-M   'P 1'
#
loop_
_entity.id
_entity.type
_entity.pdbx_description
1 polymer ?
#
loop_
_entity_poly.entity_id
_entity_poly.type
_entity_poly.pdbx_seq_one_letter_code
_entity_poly.pdbx_strand_id
1 'polypeptide(L)'
;MKSLIALPLLVAAALAAPQLEARDAANATTGPKPVKEADTKRADCWQKDPDVSWMLPATATRNEDCTGTIEYCLRGFYSRHGEEFSDADACLRSRGLDPATAVDAMRIVSRDDYNKGFLALDEANEIYNRYMLINRLMETHVSADTDKEGNDMIYQLWQPHRRREAKESNAISTAKFHFKHAFGSKHDAEVEAGIEEAKDKLHAAWTDINVSNLGQLKMRDWFKNHSEEKYYHNW
;
A
#
# COMPACT_ATOMS: atom_id res chain seq x y z
N MET A 1 10.24 44.30 -64.65
CA MET A 1 10.08 43.15 -63.74
C MET A 1 8.84 43.39 -62.90
N LYS A 2 7.95 42.39 -62.88
CA LYS A 2 6.54 42.43 -62.47
C LYS A 2 6.39 42.93 -61.02
N SER A 3 5.63 44.01 -60.80
CA SER A 3 4.23 44.03 -60.28
C SER A 3 4.16 43.74 -58.78
N LEU A 4 3.37 44.36 -57.91
CA LEU A 4 2.44 45.50 -57.86
C LEU A 4 1.84 45.42 -56.43
N ILE A 5 1.45 46.57 -55.83
CA ILE A 5 0.35 46.71 -54.83
C ILE A 5 0.63 46.11 -53.43
N ALA A 6 0.14 46.63 -52.30
CA ALA A 6 -0.33 47.92 -51.81
C ALA A 6 -0.61 47.72 -50.31
N LEU A 7 -0.48 48.79 -49.54
CA LEU A 7 -1.04 49.04 -48.20
C LEU A 7 -2.56 48.73 -48.09
N PRO A 8 -3.25 48.84 -46.92
CA PRO A 8 -2.89 48.70 -45.49
C PRO A 8 -4.03 48.03 -44.65
N LEU A 9 -3.96 48.15 -43.31
CA LEU A 9 -5.01 48.10 -42.25
C LEU A 9 -4.77 46.97 -41.22
N LEU A 10 -4.33 47.25 -39.98
CA LEU A 10 -5.04 47.82 -38.80
C LEU A 10 -5.97 46.84 -38.04
N VAL A 11 -5.60 46.63 -36.77
CA VAL A 11 -6.39 46.24 -35.58
C VAL A 11 -6.81 44.77 -35.45
N ALA A 12 -6.34 44.09 -34.40
CA ALA A 12 -7.18 43.75 -33.24
C ALA A 12 -6.48 42.83 -32.22
N ALA A 13 -6.67 43.22 -30.95
CA ALA A 13 -6.95 42.39 -29.79
C ALA A 13 -5.94 41.34 -29.29
N ALA A 14 -5.69 41.47 -27.99
CA ALA A 14 -5.00 40.53 -27.13
C ALA A 14 -5.55 39.10 -27.22
N LEU A 15 -4.65 38.13 -27.24
CA LEU A 15 -4.91 36.76 -26.80
C LEU A 15 -3.75 36.34 -25.91
N ALA A 16 -3.95 36.53 -24.60
CA ALA A 16 -3.43 35.59 -23.62
C ALA A 16 -4.03 34.23 -24.00
N ALA A 17 -3.18 33.28 -24.37
CA ALA A 17 -3.61 31.93 -24.71
C ALA A 17 -3.74 31.10 -23.42
N PRO A 18 -4.92 30.60 -23.05
CA PRO A 18 -5.04 29.42 -22.22
C PRO A 18 -4.80 28.21 -23.14
N GLN A 19 -3.56 27.72 -23.19
CA GLN A 19 -3.22 26.52 -23.96
C GLN A 19 -3.47 25.19 -23.21
N LEU A 20 -4.17 25.21 -22.06
CA LEU A 20 -4.57 23.98 -21.37
C LEU A 20 -6.01 23.52 -21.67
N GLU A 21 -6.96 24.42 -21.93
CA GLU A 21 -8.37 24.00 -22.08
C GLU A 21 -8.69 23.33 -23.44
N ALA A 22 -7.85 23.52 -24.45
CA ALA A 22 -8.09 22.97 -25.78
C ALA A 22 -7.73 21.47 -25.91
N ARG A 23 -6.94 20.91 -24.97
CA ARG A 23 -6.68 19.46 -24.94
C ARG A 23 -7.79 18.68 -24.24
N ASP A 24 -8.43 19.27 -23.24
CA ASP A 24 -9.56 18.65 -22.56
C ASP A 24 -10.81 18.60 -23.44
N ALA A 25 -10.96 19.56 -24.38
CA ALA A 25 -12.10 19.62 -25.28
C ALA A 25 -12.11 18.54 -26.38
N ALA A 26 -10.96 17.96 -26.76
CA ALA A 26 -10.90 16.95 -27.81
C ALA A 26 -11.37 15.55 -27.35
N ASN A 27 -11.39 15.28 -26.04
CA ASN A 27 -11.95 14.05 -25.45
C ASN A 27 -13.36 14.24 -24.87
N ALA A 28 -13.93 15.46 -24.92
CA ALA A 28 -15.19 15.82 -24.29
C ALA A 28 -16.46 15.52 -25.12
N THR A 29 -16.36 14.78 -26.23
CA THR A 29 -17.55 14.43 -27.06
C THR A 29 -18.41 13.31 -26.48
N THR A 30 -17.98 12.70 -25.38
CA THR A 30 -18.73 11.73 -24.60
C THR A 30 -18.62 12.14 -23.15
N GLY A 31 -19.73 12.21 -22.42
CA GLY A 31 -19.75 12.53 -20.99
C GLY A 31 -18.84 11.62 -20.14
N PRO A 32 -18.78 11.84 -18.82
CA PRO A 32 -17.93 11.03 -17.94
C PRO A 32 -18.16 9.55 -18.21
N LYS A 33 -17.07 8.80 -18.45
CA LYS A 33 -17.16 7.34 -18.66
C LYS A 33 -17.90 6.74 -17.45
N PRO A 34 -18.84 5.81 -17.68
CA PRO A 34 -19.61 5.25 -16.58
C PRO A 34 -18.69 4.47 -15.64
N VAL A 35 -19.05 4.50 -14.34
CA VAL A 35 -18.44 3.64 -13.33
C VAL A 35 -18.71 2.17 -13.68
N LYS A 36 -17.68 1.34 -13.59
CA LYS A 36 -17.75 -0.09 -13.87
C LYS A 36 -17.53 -0.89 -12.59
N GLU A 37 -18.37 -1.89 -12.40
CA GLU A 37 -18.17 -2.95 -11.43
C GLU A 37 -17.13 -3.95 -11.94
N ALA A 38 -16.44 -4.63 -11.03
CA ALA A 38 -15.42 -5.61 -11.39
C ALA A 38 -16.04 -6.90 -11.95
N ASP A 39 -15.72 -7.27 -13.19
CA ASP A 39 -16.00 -8.61 -13.73
C ASP A 39 -14.83 -9.56 -13.49
N THR A 40 -14.88 -10.28 -12.37
CA THR A 40 -13.81 -11.21 -11.99
C THR A 40 -13.78 -12.51 -12.76
N LYS A 41 -14.78 -12.77 -13.61
CA LYS A 41 -14.94 -14.04 -14.32
C LYS A 41 -14.40 -14.00 -15.75
N ARG A 42 -14.10 -12.81 -16.30
CA ARG A 42 -13.54 -12.65 -17.65
C ARG A 42 -12.06 -13.03 -17.72
N ALA A 43 -11.74 -13.93 -18.65
CA ALA A 43 -10.36 -14.34 -18.95
C ALA A 43 -9.66 -13.40 -19.96
N ASP A 44 -10.41 -12.62 -20.73
CA ASP A 44 -9.95 -11.70 -21.79
C ASP A 44 -9.68 -10.27 -21.25
N CYS A 45 -9.22 -10.19 -20.01
CA CYS A 45 -9.14 -8.98 -19.22
C CYS A 45 -7.82 -8.21 -19.32
N TRP A 46 -6.88 -8.71 -20.11
CA TRP A 46 -5.50 -8.23 -20.17
C TRP A 46 -5.28 -7.37 -21.41
N GLN A 47 -4.86 -6.12 -21.22
CA GLN A 47 -4.35 -5.30 -22.32
C GLN A 47 -2.84 -5.28 -22.24
N LYS A 48 -2.18 -5.70 -23.33
CA LYS A 48 -0.74 -5.53 -23.47
C LYS A 48 -0.42 -4.06 -23.64
N ASP A 49 0.67 -3.64 -23.02
CA ASP A 49 1.26 -2.34 -23.26
C ASP A 49 1.58 -2.19 -24.76
N PRO A 50 1.00 -1.20 -25.47
CA PRO A 50 1.23 -1.00 -26.90
C PRO A 50 2.68 -0.62 -27.23
N ASP A 51 3.44 -0.09 -26.26
CA ASP A 51 4.80 0.42 -26.47
C ASP A 51 5.89 -0.65 -26.22
N VAL A 52 5.51 -1.86 -25.79
CA VAL A 52 6.45 -2.93 -25.44
C VAL A 52 6.21 -4.18 -26.30
N SER A 53 6.70 -4.16 -27.54
CA SER A 53 6.49 -5.26 -28.50
C SER A 53 7.32 -6.53 -28.25
N TRP A 54 8.31 -6.49 -27.35
CA TRP A 54 9.41 -7.48 -27.30
C TRP A 54 9.70 -8.10 -25.93
N MET A 55 8.91 -7.79 -24.89
CA MET A 55 8.99 -8.51 -23.61
C MET A 55 7.77 -9.41 -23.40
N LEU A 56 8.03 -10.61 -22.85
CA LEU A 56 7.10 -11.61 -22.30
C LEU A 56 5.96 -10.94 -21.47
N PRO A 57 4.82 -11.63 -21.16
CA PRO A 57 3.54 -11.04 -20.73
C PRO A 57 3.51 -10.15 -19.45
N ALA A 58 4.66 -9.82 -18.87
CA ALA A 58 4.83 -9.06 -17.64
C ALA A 58 4.34 -7.60 -17.68
N THR A 59 4.03 -7.03 -18.84
CA THR A 59 3.52 -5.64 -18.93
C THR A 59 2.00 -5.55 -19.06
N ALA A 60 1.31 -6.67 -19.27
CA ALA A 60 -0.13 -6.64 -19.42
C ALA A 60 -0.80 -6.23 -18.10
N THR A 61 -1.62 -5.17 -18.14
CA THR A 61 -2.48 -4.79 -17.02
C THR A 61 -3.92 -5.11 -17.30
N ARG A 62 -4.67 -5.31 -16.22
CA ARG A 62 -6.11 -5.59 -16.32
C ARG A 62 -6.84 -4.29 -16.67
N ASN A 63 -7.74 -4.38 -17.63
CA ASN A 63 -8.57 -3.25 -18.01
C ASN A 63 -9.64 -2.93 -16.96
N GLU A 64 -10.23 -1.73 -17.07
CA GLU A 64 -11.25 -1.23 -16.14
C GLU A 64 -12.49 -2.15 -16.05
N ASP A 65 -12.86 -2.84 -17.14
CA ASP A 65 -13.99 -3.78 -17.14
C ASP A 65 -13.83 -4.91 -16.12
N CYS A 66 -12.59 -5.30 -15.85
CA CYS A 66 -12.32 -6.47 -15.04
C CYS A 66 -11.98 -6.08 -13.61
N THR A 67 -11.19 -5.03 -13.42
CA THR A 67 -10.84 -4.53 -12.08
C THR A 67 -11.97 -3.73 -11.43
N GLY A 68 -12.89 -3.20 -12.24
CA GLY A 68 -13.78 -2.14 -11.83
C GLY A 68 -13.05 -0.80 -11.74
N THR A 69 -13.83 0.29 -11.72
CA THR A 69 -13.33 1.66 -11.77
C THR A 69 -12.46 2.02 -10.56
N ILE A 70 -12.86 1.60 -9.36
CA ILE A 70 -12.14 1.96 -8.12
C ILE A 70 -10.73 1.37 -8.13
N GLU A 71 -10.59 0.06 -8.29
CA GLU A 71 -9.27 -0.59 -8.36
C GLU A 71 -8.43 -0.06 -9.53
N TYR A 72 -9.05 0.14 -10.71
CA TYR A 72 -8.38 0.67 -11.89
C TYR A 72 -7.71 2.01 -11.64
N CYS A 73 -8.44 2.94 -11.01
CA CYS A 73 -7.94 4.25 -10.66
C CYS A 73 -6.90 4.19 -9.55
N LEU A 74 -7.15 3.43 -8.48
CA LEU A 74 -6.25 3.32 -7.32
C LEU A 74 -4.89 2.70 -7.70
N ARG A 75 -4.89 1.68 -8.57
CA ARG A 75 -3.66 1.04 -9.04
C ARG A 75 -2.92 1.82 -10.12
N GLY A 76 -3.50 2.91 -10.62
CA GLY A 76 -2.90 3.70 -11.69
C GLY A 76 -2.92 3.03 -13.07
N PHE A 77 -3.81 2.04 -13.28
CA PHE A 77 -3.83 1.28 -14.54
C PHE A 77 -4.12 2.17 -15.74
N TYR A 78 -4.93 3.22 -15.58
CA TYR A 78 -5.22 4.23 -16.61
C TYR A 78 -4.00 4.67 -17.44
N SER A 79 -2.84 4.85 -16.80
CA SER A 79 -1.59 5.26 -17.46
C SER A 79 -1.14 4.30 -18.57
N ARG A 80 -1.42 3.01 -18.43
CA ARG A 80 -1.08 1.95 -19.39
C ARG A 80 -2.16 1.69 -20.43
N HIS A 81 -3.34 2.30 -20.25
CA HIS A 81 -4.48 2.17 -21.16
C HIS A 81 -4.73 3.46 -21.97
N GLY A 82 -3.71 4.33 -22.06
CA GLY A 82 -3.76 5.57 -22.85
C GLY A 82 -4.63 6.67 -22.23
N GLU A 83 -4.92 6.58 -20.93
CA GLU A 83 -5.64 7.61 -20.19
C GLU A 83 -4.65 8.41 -19.33
N GLU A 84 -4.66 9.72 -19.48
CA GLU A 84 -3.78 10.63 -18.73
C GLU A 84 -4.55 11.28 -17.58
N PHE A 85 -4.17 10.94 -16.35
CA PHE A 85 -4.63 11.60 -15.13
C PHE A 85 -3.43 11.96 -14.26
N SER A 86 -3.53 13.06 -13.51
CA SER A 86 -2.46 13.47 -12.58
C SER A 86 -2.26 12.48 -11.43
N ASP A 87 -3.34 11.83 -11.02
CA ASP A 87 -3.41 10.91 -9.90
C ASP A 87 -4.71 10.08 -9.95
N ALA A 88 -4.83 9.14 -9.02
CA ALA A 88 -6.01 8.28 -8.87
C ALA A 88 -7.30 9.05 -8.61
N ASP A 89 -7.25 10.18 -7.91
CA ASP A 89 -8.43 10.98 -7.58
C ASP A 89 -8.97 11.69 -8.83
N ALA A 90 -8.10 12.20 -9.70
CA ALA A 90 -8.46 12.71 -11.01
C ALA A 90 -9.11 11.63 -11.88
N CYS A 91 -8.58 10.40 -11.86
CA CYS A 91 -9.21 9.25 -12.52
C CYS A 91 -10.63 9.00 -11.98
N LEU A 92 -10.82 8.95 -10.66
CA LEU A 92 -12.14 8.75 -10.03
C LEU A 92 -13.12 9.88 -10.40
N ARG A 93 -12.69 11.15 -10.32
CA ARG A 93 -13.52 12.31 -10.68
C ARG A 93 -13.93 12.28 -12.15
N SER A 94 -13.08 11.80 -13.05
CA SER A 94 -13.42 11.62 -14.47
C SER A 94 -14.57 10.64 -14.71
N ARG A 95 -14.85 9.78 -13.72
CA ARG A 95 -15.93 8.79 -13.72
C ARG A 95 -17.16 9.25 -12.92
N GLY A 96 -17.16 10.50 -12.45
CA GLY A 96 -18.23 11.05 -11.61
C GLY A 96 -18.21 10.56 -10.17
N LEU A 97 -17.10 9.96 -9.71
CA LEU A 97 -16.91 9.57 -8.32
C LEU A 97 -16.22 10.69 -7.55
N ASP A 98 -16.74 11.00 -6.37
CA ASP A 98 -16.04 11.84 -5.39
C ASP A 98 -15.09 10.94 -4.57
N PRO A 99 -13.76 11.11 -4.68
CA PRO A 99 -12.79 10.27 -3.95
C PRO A 99 -13.01 10.24 -2.44
N ALA A 100 -13.53 11.33 -1.86
CA ALA A 100 -13.77 11.42 -0.42
C ALA A 100 -14.91 10.52 0.08
N THR A 101 -15.84 10.14 -0.82
CA THR A 101 -17.01 9.32 -0.48
C THR A 101 -16.98 7.95 -1.17
N ALA A 102 -16.30 7.84 -2.31
CA ALA A 102 -16.18 6.59 -3.07
C ALA A 102 -15.12 5.63 -2.50
N VAL A 103 -14.14 6.14 -1.74
CA VAL A 103 -13.05 5.34 -1.16
C VAL A 103 -13.06 5.50 0.36
N ASP A 104 -13.71 4.58 1.06
CA ASP A 104 -13.74 4.53 2.53
C ASP A 104 -12.54 3.75 3.08
N ALA A 105 -11.33 4.13 2.65
CA ALA A 105 -10.11 3.45 3.07
C ALA A 105 -8.89 4.38 3.07
N MET A 106 -7.86 4.01 3.85
CA MET A 106 -6.58 4.72 3.87
C MET A 106 -5.89 4.63 2.51
N ARG A 107 -5.48 5.77 1.97
CA ARG A 107 -4.74 5.84 0.70
C ARG A 107 -3.27 5.56 0.93
N ILE A 108 -2.66 4.73 0.08
CA ILE A 108 -1.22 4.45 0.15
C ILE A 108 -0.50 5.52 -0.68
N VAL A 109 0.00 6.56 0.00
CA VAL A 109 0.71 7.68 -0.64
C VAL A 109 2.21 7.40 -0.85
N SER A 110 2.78 6.44 -0.12
CA SER A 110 4.17 5.97 -0.31
C SER A 110 4.24 4.44 -0.21
N ARG A 111 4.36 3.78 -1.37
CA ARG A 111 4.50 2.31 -1.44
C ARG A 111 5.83 1.82 -0.83
N ASP A 112 6.88 2.62 -0.95
CA ASP A 112 8.19 2.31 -0.36
C ASP A 112 8.12 2.27 1.17
N ASP A 113 7.54 3.31 1.80
CA ASP A 113 7.31 3.31 3.24
C ASP A 113 6.34 2.22 3.67
N TYR A 114 5.29 1.96 2.89
CA TYR A 114 4.36 0.86 3.16
C TYR A 114 5.09 -0.50 3.27
N ASN A 115 6.01 -0.78 2.35
CA ASN A 115 6.81 -2.00 2.37
C ASN A 115 7.80 -2.01 3.54
N LYS A 116 8.47 -0.89 3.83
CA LYS A 116 9.39 -0.76 4.97
C LYS A 116 8.67 -0.97 6.31
N GLY A 117 7.44 -0.48 6.43
CA GLY A 117 6.58 -0.70 7.60
C GLY A 117 6.37 -2.18 7.87
N PHE A 118 6.07 -2.97 6.83
CA PHE A 118 5.93 -4.43 6.99
C PHE A 118 7.23 -5.13 7.34
N LEU A 119 8.35 -4.75 6.72
CA LEU A 119 9.65 -5.33 7.05
C LEU A 119 10.00 -5.12 8.53
N ALA A 120 9.71 -3.93 9.06
CA ALA A 120 9.91 -3.62 10.47
C ALA A 120 8.95 -4.40 11.40
N LEU A 121 7.69 -4.62 10.99
CA LEU A 121 6.77 -5.50 11.75
C LEU A 121 7.21 -6.96 11.73
N ASP A 122 7.69 -7.47 10.60
CA ASP A 122 8.21 -8.83 10.49
C ASP A 122 9.43 -9.02 11.41
N GLU A 123 10.34 -8.04 11.45
CA GLU A 123 11.47 -8.01 12.39
C GLU A 123 11.00 -7.96 13.85
N ALA A 124 10.06 -7.08 14.20
CA ALA A 124 9.49 -7.00 15.54
C ALA A 124 8.90 -8.34 15.98
N ASN A 125 8.13 -8.99 15.10
CA ASN A 125 7.52 -10.30 15.35
C ASN A 125 8.58 -11.38 15.61
N GLU A 126 9.65 -11.43 14.81
CA GLU A 126 10.73 -12.38 15.03
C GLU A 126 11.40 -12.15 16.39
N ILE A 127 11.74 -10.90 16.71
CA ILE A 127 12.42 -10.55 17.96
C ILE A 127 11.54 -10.90 19.16
N TYR A 128 10.25 -10.54 19.12
CA TYR A 128 9.29 -10.81 20.20
C TYR A 128 9.13 -12.31 20.44
N ASN A 129 8.88 -13.09 19.39
CA ASN A 129 8.71 -14.54 19.52
C ASN A 129 9.95 -15.21 20.11
N ARG A 130 11.13 -14.77 19.69
CA ARG A 130 12.39 -15.32 20.20
C ARG A 130 12.65 -14.92 21.65
N TYR A 131 12.25 -13.71 22.03
CA TYR A 131 12.28 -13.25 23.42
C TYR A 131 11.36 -14.08 24.31
N MET A 132 10.10 -14.27 23.90
CA MET A 132 9.12 -15.04 24.65
C MET A 132 9.51 -16.52 24.79
N LEU A 133 10.01 -17.15 23.71
CA LEU A 133 10.49 -18.53 23.76
C LEU A 133 11.58 -18.73 24.81
N ILE A 134 12.54 -17.80 24.89
CA ILE A 134 13.67 -17.93 25.82
C ILE A 134 13.24 -17.64 27.25
N ASN A 135 12.32 -16.70 27.47
CA ASN A 135 11.71 -16.52 28.78
C ASN A 135 10.96 -17.79 29.24
N ARG A 136 10.27 -18.50 28.34
CA ARG A 136 9.65 -19.78 28.68
C ARG A 136 10.68 -20.86 29.02
N LEU A 137 11.80 -20.94 28.29
CA LEU A 137 12.88 -21.87 28.65
C LEU A 137 13.45 -21.55 30.04
N MET A 138 13.61 -20.27 30.39
CA MET A 138 14.03 -19.86 31.73
C MET A 138 13.05 -20.32 32.83
N GLU A 139 11.75 -20.38 32.54
CA GLU A 139 10.73 -20.90 33.47
C GLU A 139 10.84 -22.43 33.68
N THR A 140 11.47 -23.16 32.75
CA THR A 140 11.70 -24.62 32.88
C THR A 140 12.93 -25.00 33.70
N HIS A 141 13.58 -24.01 34.34
CA HIS A 141 14.77 -24.23 35.16
C HIS A 141 14.49 -25.26 36.28
N VAL A 142 15.34 -26.29 36.36
CA VAL A 142 15.27 -27.34 37.39
C VAL A 142 16.37 -27.16 38.44
N SER A 143 16.39 -27.98 39.49
CA SER A 143 17.49 -27.87 40.47
C SER A 143 18.85 -28.18 39.81
N ALA A 144 19.92 -27.55 40.29
CA ALA A 144 21.27 -27.78 39.74
C ALA A 144 21.74 -29.23 39.90
N ASP A 145 21.25 -29.94 40.93
CA ASP A 145 21.52 -31.36 41.14
C ASP A 145 20.78 -32.26 40.13
N THR A 146 19.74 -31.72 39.46
CA THR A 146 18.97 -32.43 38.44
C THR A 146 19.57 -32.24 37.04
N ASP A 147 19.82 -30.99 36.63
CA ASP A 147 20.35 -30.67 35.30
C ASP A 147 21.05 -29.31 35.27
N LYS A 148 22.27 -29.27 35.82
CA LYS A 148 23.10 -28.06 35.78
C LYS A 148 23.44 -27.64 34.35
N GLU A 149 23.75 -28.60 33.47
CA GLU A 149 24.19 -28.29 32.11
C GLU A 149 23.07 -27.63 31.29
N GLY A 150 21.85 -28.17 31.37
CA GLY A 150 20.68 -27.57 30.74
C GLY A 150 20.40 -26.16 31.26
N ASN A 151 20.44 -25.96 32.58
CA ASN A 151 20.28 -24.63 33.18
C ASN A 151 21.36 -23.64 32.70
N ASP A 152 22.62 -24.06 32.62
CA ASP A 152 23.73 -23.23 32.14
C ASP A 152 23.53 -22.85 30.66
N MET A 153 23.07 -23.78 29.81
CA MET A 153 22.77 -23.50 28.40
C MET A 153 21.61 -22.50 28.25
N ILE A 154 20.51 -22.68 29.01
CA ILE A 154 19.35 -21.78 28.99
C ILE A 154 19.78 -20.37 29.45
N TYR A 155 20.61 -20.29 30.49
CA TYR A 155 21.14 -19.01 30.98
C TYR A 155 22.03 -18.31 29.94
N GLN A 156 22.91 -19.06 29.26
CA GLN A 156 23.74 -18.55 28.17
C GLN A 156 22.92 -18.03 26.99
N LEU A 157 21.77 -18.64 26.70
CA LEU A 157 20.82 -18.14 25.70
C LEU A 157 20.10 -16.87 26.17
N TRP A 158 19.73 -16.80 27.45
CA TRP A 158 18.97 -15.66 28.00
C TRP A 158 19.80 -14.38 28.14
N GLN A 159 21.04 -14.47 28.61
CA GLN A 159 21.90 -13.31 28.89
C GLN A 159 22.04 -12.31 27.71
N PRO A 160 22.43 -12.73 26.49
CA PRO A 160 22.52 -11.82 25.35
C PRO A 160 21.15 -11.32 24.86
N HIS A 161 20.07 -11.96 25.30
CA HIS A 161 18.71 -11.68 24.84
C HIS A 161 17.98 -10.64 25.69
N ARG A 162 18.54 -10.20 26.83
CA ARG A 162 17.94 -9.12 27.66
C ARG A 162 17.71 -7.80 26.93
N ARG A 163 18.45 -7.53 25.84
CA ARG A 163 18.27 -6.32 25.03
C ARG A 163 17.21 -6.46 23.93
N ARG A 164 16.54 -7.61 23.81
CA ARG A 164 15.58 -7.86 22.72
C ARG A 164 14.29 -7.08 22.87
N GLU A 165 13.81 -6.85 24.09
CA GLU A 165 12.65 -5.99 24.34
C GLU A 165 12.88 -4.58 23.77
N ALA A 166 14.04 -3.98 24.03
CA ALA A 166 14.38 -2.68 23.45
C ALA A 166 14.49 -2.71 21.92
N LYS A 167 14.98 -3.82 21.33
CA LYS A 167 15.05 -3.97 19.86
C LYS A 167 13.66 -4.14 19.24
N GLU A 168 12.79 -4.93 19.87
CA GLU A 168 11.41 -5.13 19.45
C GLU A 168 10.63 -3.82 19.52
N SER A 169 10.74 -3.08 20.63
CA SER A 169 10.15 -1.75 20.75
C SER A 169 10.66 -0.79 19.66
N ASN A 170 11.96 -0.79 19.35
CA ASN A 170 12.50 0.03 18.25
C ASN A 170 11.97 -0.39 16.88
N ALA A 171 11.84 -1.69 16.61
CA ALA A 171 11.27 -2.20 15.36
C ALA A 171 9.79 -1.81 15.22
N ILE A 172 9.00 -1.89 16.30
CA ILE A 172 7.61 -1.40 16.34
C ILE A 172 7.55 0.11 16.09
N SER A 173 8.41 0.91 16.72
CA SER A 173 8.48 2.35 16.46
C SER A 173 8.84 2.65 15.00
N THR A 174 9.74 1.87 14.41
CA THR A 174 10.13 1.98 12.99
C THR A 174 8.98 1.63 12.07
N ALA A 175 8.23 0.56 12.37
CA ALA A 175 7.02 0.20 11.64
C ALA A 175 5.97 1.32 11.69
N LYS A 176 5.67 1.84 12.88
CA LYS A 176 4.74 2.97 13.07
C LYS A 176 5.17 4.18 12.25
N PHE A 177 6.44 4.56 12.33
CA PHE A 177 6.99 5.67 11.56
C PHE A 177 6.71 5.51 10.06
N HIS A 178 7.08 4.36 9.49
CA HIS A 178 6.89 4.12 8.06
C HIS A 178 5.41 4.06 7.66
N PHE A 179 4.53 3.39 8.42
CA PHE A 179 3.11 3.35 8.07
C PHE A 179 2.44 4.73 8.15
N LYS A 180 2.79 5.56 9.13
CA LYS A 180 2.30 6.95 9.20
C LYS A 180 2.69 7.77 7.97
N HIS A 181 3.94 7.62 7.51
CA HIS A 181 4.38 8.21 6.25
C HIS A 181 3.67 7.62 5.03
N ALA A 182 3.42 6.31 5.03
CA ALA A 182 2.76 5.60 3.93
C ALA A 182 1.30 5.98 3.73
N PHE A 183 0.58 6.32 4.80
CA PHE A 183 -0.84 6.68 4.76
C PHE A 183 -1.13 8.18 4.94
N GLY A 184 -0.12 8.96 5.34
CA GLY A 184 -0.25 10.36 5.67
C GLY A 184 -0.79 10.59 7.10
N SER A 185 -0.49 11.77 7.65
CA SER A 185 -0.66 12.07 9.08
C SER A 185 -2.10 12.01 9.61
N LYS A 186 -3.10 12.03 8.72
CA LYS A 186 -4.52 11.91 9.08
C LYS A 186 -4.85 10.56 9.72
N HIS A 187 -4.08 9.51 9.40
CA HIS A 187 -4.34 8.14 9.84
C HIS A 187 -3.41 7.67 10.96
N ASP A 188 -2.60 8.56 11.54
CA ASP A 188 -1.62 8.20 12.57
C ASP A 188 -2.20 7.44 13.75
N ALA A 189 -3.32 7.92 14.28
CA ALA A 189 -3.98 7.31 15.44
C ALA A 189 -4.56 5.93 15.11
N GLU A 190 -5.11 5.77 13.90
CA GLU A 190 -5.67 4.50 13.42
C GLU A 190 -4.57 3.45 13.24
N VAL A 191 -3.45 3.84 12.63
CA VAL A 191 -2.25 2.99 12.47
C VAL A 191 -1.67 2.59 13.83
N GLU A 192 -1.54 3.53 14.76
CA GLU A 192 -1.05 3.24 16.10
C GLU A 192 -1.94 2.27 16.86
N ALA A 193 -3.26 2.50 16.83
CA ALA A 193 -4.23 1.63 17.49
C ALA A 193 -4.18 0.21 16.92
N GLY A 194 -4.13 0.06 15.59
CA GLY A 194 -4.01 -1.25 14.95
C GLY A 194 -2.75 -2.01 15.35
N ILE A 195 -1.61 -1.31 15.45
CA ILE A 195 -0.32 -1.93 15.83
C ILE A 195 -0.33 -2.34 17.31
N GLU A 196 -0.87 -1.51 18.21
CA GLU A 196 -1.00 -1.89 19.63
C GLU A 196 -1.96 -3.08 19.81
N GLU A 197 -3.10 -3.10 19.10
CA GLU A 197 -4.03 -4.23 19.13
C GLU A 197 -3.35 -5.54 18.67
N ALA A 198 -2.55 -5.48 17.60
CA ALA A 198 -1.81 -6.64 17.09
C ALA A 198 -0.75 -7.14 18.09
N LYS A 199 -0.07 -6.22 18.78
CA LYS A 199 0.89 -6.53 19.84
C LYS A 199 0.21 -7.19 21.04
N ASP A 200 -0.94 -6.67 21.48
CA ASP A 200 -1.72 -7.26 22.58
C ASP A 200 -2.19 -8.68 22.24
N LYS A 201 -2.64 -8.91 21.00
CA LYS A 201 -2.98 -10.26 20.51
C LYS A 201 -1.79 -11.20 20.51
N LEU A 202 -0.60 -10.73 20.10
CA LEU A 202 0.62 -11.53 20.13
C LEU A 202 1.01 -11.90 21.57
N HIS A 203 0.90 -10.96 22.49
CA HIS A 203 1.14 -11.20 23.90
C HIS A 203 0.17 -12.25 24.47
N ALA A 204 -1.13 -12.09 24.21
CA ALA A 204 -2.15 -13.05 24.64
C ALA A 204 -1.90 -14.47 24.07
N ALA A 205 -1.51 -14.58 22.80
CA ALA A 205 -1.20 -15.87 22.17
C ALA A 205 -0.06 -16.63 22.88
N TRP A 206 0.96 -15.90 23.37
CA TRP A 206 2.06 -16.48 24.15
C TRP A 206 1.66 -16.85 25.59
N THR A 207 0.72 -16.12 26.17
CA THR A 207 0.16 -16.45 27.49
C THR A 207 -0.62 -17.77 27.42
N ASP A 208 -1.41 -17.97 26.37
CA ASP A 208 -2.25 -19.16 26.19
C ASP A 208 -1.50 -20.38 25.61
N ILE A 209 -0.19 -20.27 25.36
CA ILE A 209 0.65 -21.29 24.67
C ILE A 209 -0.02 -21.75 23.36
N ASN A 210 -0.77 -20.87 22.71
CA ASN A 210 -1.39 -21.19 21.44
C ASN A 210 -0.38 -20.98 20.31
N VAL A 211 0.46 -21.98 20.08
CA VAL A 211 1.57 -21.96 19.10
C VAL A 211 1.06 -21.64 17.67
N SER A 212 -0.21 -21.92 17.37
CA SER A 212 -0.82 -21.58 16.07
C SER A 212 -0.95 -20.07 15.81
N ASN A 213 -0.81 -19.24 16.86
CA ASN A 213 -1.01 -17.80 16.83
C ASN A 213 0.28 -16.99 17.06
N LEU A 214 1.47 -17.53 16.81
CA LEU A 214 2.73 -16.78 17.02
C LEU A 214 3.04 -15.75 15.91
N GLY A 215 2.08 -15.49 15.01
CA GLY A 215 2.21 -14.53 13.92
C GLY A 215 1.27 -13.32 14.01
N GLN A 216 0.81 -12.92 15.19
CA GLN A 216 -0.25 -11.88 15.31
C GLN A 216 0.20 -10.48 14.86
N LEU A 217 1.51 -10.19 14.78
CA LEU A 217 2.00 -8.96 14.14
C LEU A 217 1.97 -9.03 12.60
N LYS A 218 1.46 -10.11 12.01
CA LYS A 218 1.13 -10.20 10.58
C LYS A 218 -0.13 -9.39 10.28
N MET A 219 0.01 -8.08 10.31
CA MET A 219 -1.07 -7.12 10.09
C MET A 219 -1.50 -6.99 8.62
N ARG A 220 -1.05 -7.87 7.71
CA ARG A 220 -1.36 -7.75 6.27
C ARG A 220 -2.87 -7.74 6.01
N ASP A 221 -3.63 -8.62 6.66
CA ASP A 221 -5.08 -8.67 6.47
C ASP A 221 -5.76 -7.43 7.08
N TRP A 222 -5.27 -6.95 8.22
CA TRP A 222 -5.77 -5.72 8.82
C TRP A 222 -5.54 -4.53 7.89
N PHE A 223 -4.31 -4.32 7.40
CA PHE A 223 -3.99 -3.25 6.46
C PHE A 223 -4.74 -3.42 5.15
N LYS A 224 -4.91 -4.65 4.65
CA LYS A 224 -5.70 -4.91 3.46
C LYS A 224 -7.13 -4.41 3.63
N ASN A 225 -7.76 -4.67 4.78
CA ASN A 225 -9.14 -4.29 5.04
C ASN A 225 -9.35 -2.79 5.33
N HIS A 226 -8.32 -2.09 5.80
CA HIS A 226 -8.40 -0.67 6.18
C HIS A 226 -7.77 0.29 5.15
N SER A 227 -7.00 -0.23 4.20
CA SER A 227 -6.39 0.55 3.12
C SER A 227 -7.11 0.35 1.80
N GLU A 228 -6.71 1.16 0.81
CA GLU A 228 -7.18 1.05 -0.57
C GLU A 228 -7.01 -0.36 -1.18
N GLU A 229 -6.18 -1.21 -0.58
CA GLU A 229 -6.03 -2.61 -1.00
C GLU A 229 -7.29 -3.46 -0.79
N LYS A 230 -8.28 -3.00 -0.02
CA LYS A 230 -9.56 -3.70 0.13
C LYS A 230 -10.35 -3.79 -1.18
N TYR A 231 -10.10 -2.86 -2.09
CA TYR A 231 -10.70 -2.85 -3.43
C TYR A 231 -9.91 -3.70 -4.43
N TYR A 232 -8.75 -4.21 -4.03
CA TYR A 232 -7.89 -4.96 -4.93
C TYR A 232 -8.34 -6.41 -4.99
N HIS A 233 -8.79 -6.82 -6.17
CA HIS A 233 -9.16 -8.21 -6.38
C HIS A 233 -7.93 -9.11 -6.41
N ASN A 234 -8.07 -10.30 -5.83
CA ASN A 234 -7.10 -11.38 -5.95
C ASN A 234 -7.41 -12.11 -7.27
N TRP A 235 -6.41 -12.18 -8.14
CA TRP A 235 -6.55 -12.50 -9.54
C TRP A 235 -5.68 -13.66 -9.97
#